data_AF-A0A523TRR1-F1
#
_entry.id   AF-A0A523TRR1-F1
#
_cell.length_a   1.000
_cell.length_b   1.000
_cell.length_c   1.000
_cell.angle_alpha   90.00
_cell.angle_beta   90.00
_cell.angle_gamma   90.00
#
_symmetry.space_group_name_H-M   'P 1'
#
loop_
_entity.id
_entity.type
_entity.pdbx_description
1 polymer ?
#
loop_
_entity_poly.entity_id
_entity_poly.type
_entity_poly.pdbx_seq_one_letter_code
_entity_poly.pdbx_strand_id
1 'polypeptide(L)'
;MSKPVEDTKENMMICKDFCGICPTFKENKLKESPPHALFCARGKSEIPADKIVDKGCTCFGCPIYKRDDLEGGYFCIYGLEGKK
;
A
#
# COMPACT_ATOMS: atom_id res chain seq x y z
N MET A 1 -9.31 -0.27 14.67
CA MET A 1 -8.02 0.32 14.25
C MET A 1 -7.06 -0.82 14.05
N SER A 2 -6.71 -1.14 12.81
CA SER A 2 -5.74 -2.18 12.50
C SER A 2 -4.40 -1.85 13.16
N LYS A 3 -3.67 -2.88 13.61
CA LYS A 3 -2.37 -2.69 14.25
C LYS A 3 -1.38 -2.09 13.24
N PRO A 4 -0.43 -1.25 13.68
CA PRO A 4 0.61 -0.74 12.81
C PRO A 4 1.44 -1.92 12.28
N VAL A 5 1.58 -1.99 10.95
CA VAL A 5 2.44 -2.97 10.28
C VAL A 5 3.89 -2.61 10.56
N GLU A 6 4.72 -3.60 10.87
CA GLU A 6 6.14 -3.37 11.12
C GLU A 6 6.93 -3.06 9.84
N ASP A 7 7.84 -2.08 9.90
CA ASP A 7 8.75 -1.76 8.77
C ASP A 7 9.99 -2.67 8.78
N THR A 8 9.78 -3.94 8.45
CA THR A 8 10.85 -4.94 8.35
C THR A 8 11.27 -5.18 6.90
N LYS A 9 12.49 -5.68 6.70
CA LYS A 9 12.98 -6.09 5.36
C LYS A 9 12.09 -7.15 4.71
N GLU A 10 11.51 -8.05 5.50
CA GLU A 10 10.59 -9.08 5.04
C GLU A 10 9.29 -8.47 4.50
N ASN A 11 8.66 -7.58 5.28
CA ASN A 11 7.43 -6.89 4.86
C ASN A 11 7.69 -6.03 3.61
N MET A 12 8.86 -5.42 3.52
CA MET A 12 9.28 -4.68 2.32
C MET A 12 9.42 -5.58 1.08
N MET A 13 9.94 -6.81 1.22
CA MET A 13 10.02 -7.77 0.11
C MET A 13 8.63 -8.19 -0.35
N ILE A 14 7.75 -8.58 0.58
CA ILE A 14 6.35 -8.92 0.27
C ILE A 14 5.65 -7.75 -0.42
N CYS A 15 5.86 -6.53 0.08
CA CYS A 15 5.29 -5.33 -0.54
C CYS A 15 5.80 -5.14 -1.97
N LYS A 16 7.09 -5.36 -2.26
CA LYS A 16 7.61 -5.26 -3.62
C LYS A 16 7.01 -6.31 -4.55
N ASP A 17 6.77 -7.52 -4.08
CA ASP A 17 6.18 -8.58 -4.90
C ASP A 17 4.71 -8.30 -5.24
N PHE A 18 3.93 -7.80 -4.27
CA PHE A 18 2.50 -7.55 -4.44
C PHE A 18 2.16 -6.15 -4.96
N CYS A 19 2.75 -5.10 -4.39
CA CYS A 19 2.57 -3.74 -4.88
C CYS A 19 3.35 -3.51 -6.16
N GLY A 20 4.47 -4.19 -6.40
CA GLY A 20 5.23 -4.05 -7.65
C GLY A 20 4.48 -4.52 -8.88
N ILE A 21 3.47 -5.39 -8.75
CA ILE A 21 2.54 -5.77 -9.83
C ILE A 21 1.20 -5.02 -9.78
N CYS A 22 0.96 -4.20 -8.76
CA CYS A 22 -0.29 -3.47 -8.58
C CYS A 22 -0.47 -2.43 -9.71
N PRO A 23 -1.61 -2.44 -10.44
CA PRO A 23 -1.82 -1.53 -11.56
C PRO A 23 -1.88 -0.07 -11.09
N THR A 24 -2.54 0.23 -9.96
CA THR A 24 -2.55 1.57 -9.36
C THR A 24 -1.14 2.03 -8.97
N PHE A 25 -0.29 1.13 -8.46
CA PHE A 25 1.08 1.50 -8.08
C PHE A 25 1.94 1.87 -9.29
N LYS A 26 1.86 1.07 -10.37
CA LYS A 26 2.63 1.30 -11.60
C LYS A 26 2.17 2.55 -12.34
N GLU A 27 0.87 2.69 -12.54
CA GLU A 27 0.29 3.79 -13.31
C GLU A 27 0.66 5.16 -12.71
N ASN A 28 0.61 5.26 -11.39
CA ASN A 28 0.87 6.50 -10.67
C ASN A 28 2.34 6.68 -10.28
N LYS A 29 3.22 5.80 -10.76
CA LYS A 29 4.67 5.82 -10.47
C LYS A 29 4.98 5.99 -8.98
N LEU A 30 4.21 5.33 -8.12
CA LEU A 30 4.29 5.53 -6.66
C LEU A 30 5.65 5.12 -6.07
N LYS A 31 6.47 4.38 -6.83
CA LYS A 31 7.87 4.08 -6.49
C LYS A 31 8.75 5.34 -6.46
N GLU A 32 8.41 6.36 -7.24
CA GLU A 32 9.20 7.59 -7.39
C GLU A 32 8.86 8.62 -6.30
N SER A 33 7.72 8.48 -5.64
CA SER A 33 7.27 9.36 -4.55
C SER A 33 7.39 8.68 -3.18
N PRO A 34 7.81 9.40 -2.13
CA PRO A 34 7.80 8.87 -0.76
C PRO A 34 6.41 8.36 -0.32
N PRO A 35 6.35 7.28 0.49
CA PRO A 35 7.45 6.48 1.05
C PRO A 35 8.05 5.42 0.09
N HIS A 36 7.78 5.50 -1.21
CA HIS A 36 8.23 4.62 -2.31
C HIS A 36 7.66 3.19 -2.28
N ALA A 37 7.36 2.65 -1.10
CA ALA A 37 6.74 1.35 -0.89
C ALA A 37 6.24 1.22 0.56
N LEU A 38 5.62 0.09 0.87
CA LEU A 38 5.18 -0.32 2.21
C LEU A 38 4.23 0.70 2.88
N PHE A 39 3.23 1.15 2.12
CA PHE A 39 2.29 2.20 2.55
C PHE A 39 1.42 1.80 3.76
N CYS A 40 1.21 0.49 3.97
CA CYS A 40 0.52 -0.02 5.16
C CYS A 40 1.35 0.10 6.46
N ALA A 41 2.66 0.34 6.39
CA ALA A 41 3.50 0.60 7.56
C ALA A 41 3.94 2.06 7.63
N ARG A 42 4.36 2.63 6.49
CA ARG A 42 5.00 3.95 6.40
C ARG A 42 4.03 5.10 6.17
N GLY A 43 2.75 4.80 5.91
CA GLY A 43 1.73 5.79 5.56
C GLY A 43 1.48 5.90 4.06
N LYS A 44 0.48 6.70 3.70
CA LYS A 44 0.08 6.95 2.31
C LYS A 44 1.17 7.67 1.50
N SER A 45 1.06 7.62 0.19
CA SER A 45 1.93 8.37 -0.71
C SER A 45 1.76 9.88 -0.50
N GLU A 46 2.82 10.64 -0.76
CA GLU A 46 2.76 12.10 -0.84
C GLU A 46 2.02 12.60 -2.08
N ILE A 47 1.77 11.72 -3.07
CA ILE A 47 0.93 12.07 -4.21
C ILE A 47 -0.51 12.31 -3.72
N PRO A 48 -1.09 13.50 -4.00
CA PRO A 48 -2.46 13.80 -3.62
C PRO A 48 -3.46 12.76 -4.14
N ALA A 49 -4.41 12.35 -3.32
CA ALA A 49 -5.36 11.28 -3.65
C ALA A 49 -6.18 11.57 -4.91
N ASP A 50 -6.50 12.84 -5.19
CA ASP A 50 -7.19 13.30 -6.40
C ASP A 50 -6.36 13.12 -7.69
N LYS A 51 -5.04 12.95 -7.55
CA LYS A 51 -4.11 12.70 -8.66
C LYS A 51 -3.79 11.22 -8.86
N ILE A 52 -4.18 10.35 -7.92
CA ILE A 52 -3.95 8.91 -8.04
C ILE A 52 -5.09 8.30 -8.85
N VAL A 53 -4.76 7.77 -10.02
CA VAL A 53 -5.69 7.02 -10.86
C VAL A 53 -5.86 5.61 -10.30
N ASP A 54 -7.04 5.32 -9.75
CA ASP A 54 -7.42 3.98 -9.29
C ASP A 54 -7.60 3.05 -10.51
N LYS A 55 -6.72 2.05 -10.62
CA LYS A 55 -6.76 0.98 -11.62
C LYS A 55 -6.95 -0.41 -10.97
N GLY A 56 -7.31 -0.45 -9.68
CA GLY A 56 -7.38 -1.66 -8.86
C GLY A 56 -6.18 -1.84 -7.92
N CYS A 57 -6.37 -2.56 -6.81
CA CYS A 57 -5.35 -2.83 -5.80
C CYS A 57 -5.23 -4.32 -5.48
N THR A 58 -3.99 -4.79 -5.38
CA THR A 58 -3.63 -6.16 -5.01
C THR A 58 -3.51 -6.37 -3.50
N CYS A 59 -3.79 -5.33 -2.71
CA CYS A 59 -3.56 -5.30 -1.28
C CYS A 59 -4.36 -6.36 -0.53
N PHE A 60 -5.58 -6.69 -0.98
CA PHE A 60 -6.43 -7.73 -0.40
C PHE A 60 -5.87 -9.16 -0.55
N GLY A 61 -4.96 -9.37 -1.51
CA GLY A 61 -4.24 -10.63 -1.68
C GLY A 61 -2.87 -10.67 -0.97
N CYS A 62 -2.45 -9.57 -0.35
CA CYS A 62 -1.13 -9.46 0.27
C CYS A 62 -1.07 -10.30 1.57
N PRO A 63 -0.01 -11.09 1.79
CA PRO A 63 0.19 -11.83 3.03
C PRO A 63 0.16 -10.96 4.29
N ILE A 64 0.70 -9.73 4.21
CA ILE A 64 0.68 -8.77 5.32
C ILE A 64 -0.75 -8.37 5.67
N TYR A 65 -1.59 -8.11 4.66
CA TYR A 65 -2.99 -7.75 4.86
C TYR A 65 -3.73 -8.82 5.67
N LYS A 66 -3.53 -10.09 5.31
CA LYS A 66 -4.15 -11.23 6.00
C LYS A 66 -3.54 -11.52 7.37
N ARG A 67 -2.21 -11.40 7.50
CA ARG A 67 -1.48 -11.68 8.75
C ARG A 67 -1.82 -10.66 9.84
N ASP A 68 -1.92 -9.39 9.45
CA ASP A 68 -2.08 -8.26 10.37
C ASP A 68 -3.54 -7.77 10.47
N ASP A 69 -4.48 -8.53 9.87
CA ASP A 69 -5.93 -8.27 9.86
C ASP A 69 -6.27 -6.82 9.46
N LEU A 70 -5.68 -6.39 8.33
CA LEU A 70 -5.87 -5.04 7.82
C LEU A 70 -7.23 -4.90 7.12
N GLU A 71 -7.76 -3.68 7.08
CA GLU A 71 -9.06 -3.36 6.47
C GLU A 71 -8.93 -2.26 5.40
N GLY A 72 -9.92 -2.17 4.50
CA GLY A 72 -10.09 -1.10 3.49
C GLY A 72 -9.12 -1.10 2.30
N GLY A 73 -7.91 -1.63 2.43
CA GLY A 73 -6.93 -1.72 1.32
C GLY A 73 -6.55 -0.35 0.76
N TYR A 74 -5.99 -0.30 -0.46
CA TYR A 74 -5.58 0.97 -1.11
C TYR A 74 -4.70 1.87 -0.22
N PHE A 75 -3.80 1.25 0.56
CA PHE A 75 -2.99 1.94 1.57
C PHE A 75 -2.13 3.07 1.01
N CYS A 76 -1.77 3.01 -0.27
CA CYS A 76 -1.05 4.09 -0.94
C CYS A 76 -1.85 5.39 -1.07
N ILE A 77 -3.18 5.32 -1.04
CA ILE A 77 -4.10 6.47 -1.17
C ILE A 77 -4.63 6.87 0.22
N TYR A 78 -5.13 5.88 0.97
CA TYR A 78 -5.88 6.13 2.21
C TYR A 78 -5.08 5.87 3.49
N GLY A 79 -3.84 5.37 3.37
CA GLY A 79 -3.05 4.94 4.53
C GLY A 79 -3.70 3.74 5.22
N LEU A 80 -3.28 3.44 6.45
CA LEU A 80 -3.77 2.29 7.24
C LEU A 80 -5.28 2.26 7.49
N GLU A 81 -5.97 3.40 7.36
CA GLU A 81 -7.44 3.44 7.46
C GLU A 81 -8.13 2.71 6.30
N GLY A 82 -7.44 2.60 5.16
CA GLY A 82 -7.92 1.98 3.96
C GLY A 82 -9.11 2.70 3.31
N LYS A 83 -9.55 2.20 2.15
CA LYS A 83 -10.75 2.69 1.46
C LYS A 83 -11.99 2.23 2.25
N LYS A 84 -12.69 3.17 2.88
CA LYS A 84 -13.96 2.94 3.58
C LYS A 84 -15.13 2.82 2.59
#